data_AF-A0A843FBZ2-F1
#
_entry.id   AF-A0A843FBZ2-F1
#
_cell.length_a   1.000
_cell.length_b   1.000
_cell.length_c   1.000
_cell.angle_alpha   90.00
_cell.angle_beta   90.00
_cell.angle_gamma   90.00
#
_symmetry.space_group_name_H-M   'P 1'
#
loop_
_entity.id
_entity.type
_entity.pdbx_description
1 polymer ?
#
loop_
_entity_poly.entity_id
_entity_poly.type
_entity_poly.pdbx_seq_one_letter_code
_entity_poly.pdbx_strand_id
1 'polypeptide(L)'
;MSTDDLNQEFKLLLKTSDGDEILKNSDTILVRFGPKRNGIVSSWLNGGYNEDLSAVFNHQLSQANIDKYCEGGILNFLIYLSDVFYNDLDLRSDKLSGLITSADMNHYSIVSEKYRDIEVIAITTAGARVNAVSAGDEASYYEINAE
;
A
#
# COMPACT_ATOMS: atom_id res chain seq x y z
N MET A 1 -25.90 -2.95 10.20
CA MET A 1 -24.54 -3.11 10.74
C MET A 1 -23.92 -1.73 10.81
N SER A 2 -23.35 -1.35 11.96
CA SER A 2 -22.83 0.00 12.20
C SER A 2 -21.63 0.27 11.29
N THR A 3 -21.52 1.52 10.85
CA THR A 3 -20.46 2.10 10.01
C THR A 3 -19.10 2.24 10.72
N ASP A 4 -18.91 1.65 11.90
CA ASP A 4 -17.89 2.07 12.87
C ASP A 4 -16.59 1.25 12.88
N ASP A 5 -16.48 0.14 12.14
CA ASP A 5 -15.33 -0.76 12.30
C ASP A 5 -14.05 -0.37 11.51
N LEU A 6 -14.12 0.63 10.62
CA LEU A 6 -12.96 1.04 9.80
C LEU A 6 -12.27 2.33 10.28
N ASN A 7 -12.86 3.07 11.24
CA ASN A 7 -12.26 4.27 11.83
C ASN A 7 -11.22 3.90 12.90
N GLN A 8 -10.22 3.12 12.51
CA GLN A 8 -9.10 2.81 13.38
C GLN A 8 -7.93 3.73 13.06
N GLU A 9 -7.48 4.44 14.10
CA GLU A 9 -6.38 5.41 14.03
C GLU A 9 -5.12 4.74 13.46
N PHE A 10 -4.56 5.35 12.42
CA PHE A 10 -3.29 4.92 11.84
C PHE A 10 -2.13 5.25 12.79
N LYS A 11 -1.31 4.24 13.08
CA LYS A 11 -0.07 4.39 13.83
C LYS A 11 1.13 4.46 12.88
N LEU A 12 2.04 5.39 13.15
CA LEU A 12 3.33 5.45 12.44
C LEU A 12 4.20 4.26 12.86
N LEU A 13 4.60 3.44 11.88
CA LEU A 13 5.54 2.33 12.06
C LEU A 13 6.98 2.77 11.79
N LEU A 14 7.20 3.50 10.70
CA LEU A 14 8.50 3.94 10.25
C LEU A 14 8.38 5.22 9.43
N LYS A 15 9.37 6.10 9.54
CA LYS A 15 9.59 7.20 8.60
C LYS A 15 10.91 6.98 7.86
N THR A 16 10.87 7.02 6.53
CA THR A 16 12.03 6.77 5.67
C THR A 16 12.95 7.99 5.63
N SER A 17 14.18 7.85 5.13
CA SER A 17 15.10 8.99 5.01
C SER A 17 14.59 10.07 4.05
N ASP A 18 13.76 9.68 3.08
CA ASP A 18 13.13 10.58 2.11
C ASP A 18 11.82 11.19 2.62
N GLY A 19 11.42 10.86 3.85
CA GLY A 19 10.26 11.43 4.51
C GLY A 19 8.94 10.71 4.24
N ASP A 20 8.94 9.54 3.61
CA ASP A 20 7.73 8.71 3.51
C ASP A 20 7.35 8.12 4.87
N GLU A 21 6.06 7.95 5.10
CA GLU A 21 5.52 7.45 6.36
C GLU A 21 4.81 6.12 6.12
N ILE A 22 5.29 5.07 6.78
CA ILE A 22 4.62 3.77 6.80
C ILE A 22 3.68 3.77 8.00
N LEU A 23 2.38 3.76 7.70
CA LEU A 23 1.28 3.84 8.65
C LEU A 23 0.54 2.49 8.70
N LYS A 24 0.03 2.10 9.86
CA LYS A 24 -0.78 0.88 10.03
C LYS A 24 -1.97 1.10 10.95
N ASN A 25 -3.11 0.52 10.59
CA ASN A 25 -4.25 0.29 11.49
C ASN A 25 -4.53 -1.22 11.64
N SER A 26 -5.72 -1.66 12.07
CA SER A 26 -6.04 -3.10 12.18
C SER A 26 -5.82 -3.83 10.86
N ASP A 27 -6.34 -3.26 9.77
CA ASP A 27 -6.60 -3.98 8.53
C ASP A 27 -5.83 -3.40 7.34
N THR A 28 -5.04 -2.34 7.54
CA THR A 28 -4.34 -1.65 6.46
C THR A 28 -2.90 -1.34 6.84
N ILE A 29 -1.97 -1.57 5.91
CA ILE A 29 -0.68 -0.89 5.89
C ILE A 29 -0.70 0.10 4.72
N LEU A 30 -0.40 1.36 5.01
CA LEU A 30 -0.41 2.47 4.05
C LEU A 30 0.96 3.15 4.06
N VAL A 31 1.48 3.47 2.88
CA VAL A 31 2.68 4.30 2.72
C VAL A 31 2.24 5.65 2.21
N ARG A 32 2.37 6.69 3.04
CA ARG A 32 2.18 8.08 2.65
C ARG A 32 3.49 8.62 2.10
N PHE A 33 3.46 9.15 0.90
CA PHE A 33 4.65 9.71 0.28
C PHE A 33 4.87 11.16 0.76
N GLY A 34 6.08 11.45 1.20
CA GLY A 34 6.47 12.80 1.64
C GLY A 34 6.62 13.75 0.44
N PRO A 35 7.52 13.45 -0.51
CA PRO A 35 7.63 14.17 -1.77
C PRO A 35 6.63 13.64 -2.80
N LYS A 36 6.46 14.40 -3.89
CA LYS A 36 5.75 13.92 -5.08
C LYS A 36 6.48 12.72 -5.67
N ARG A 37 5.79 11.59 -5.80
CA ARG A 37 6.35 10.36 -6.38
C ARG A 37 5.59 9.94 -7.62
N ASN A 38 6.34 9.64 -8.67
CA ASN A 38 5.80 8.90 -9.81
C ASN A 38 5.97 7.40 -9.51
N GLY A 39 5.01 6.59 -9.92
CA GLY A 39 5.02 5.17 -9.62
C GLY A 39 4.33 4.34 -10.69
N ILE A 40 4.71 3.06 -10.73
CA ILE A 40 4.01 2.03 -11.50
C ILE A 40 3.36 1.11 -10.48
N VAL A 41 2.02 1.06 -10.48
CA VAL A 41 1.27 0.28 -9.49
C VAL A 41 0.45 -0.81 -10.17
N SER A 42 0.61 -2.05 -9.70
CA SER A 42 -0.17 -3.19 -10.19
C SER A 42 -1.50 -3.31 -9.44
N SER A 43 -2.40 -2.35 -9.64
CA SER A 43 -3.67 -2.20 -8.90
C SER A 43 -4.84 -1.93 -9.84
N TRP A 44 -6.06 -2.28 -9.43
CA TRP A 44 -7.29 -1.85 -10.12
C TRP A 44 -7.60 -0.36 -9.87
N LEU A 45 -7.30 0.14 -8.68
CA LEU A 45 -7.46 1.56 -8.31
C LEU A 45 -6.23 2.33 -8.75
N ASN A 46 -6.39 3.28 -9.69
CA ASN A 46 -5.33 4.18 -10.15
C ASN A 46 -4.01 3.47 -10.52
N GLY A 47 -4.10 2.25 -11.09
CA GLY A 47 -2.96 1.44 -11.48
C GLY A 47 -2.29 1.90 -12.78
N GLY A 48 -1.21 1.22 -13.15
CA GLY A 48 -0.34 1.63 -14.23
C GLY A 48 0.62 2.74 -13.79
N TYR A 49 1.08 3.54 -14.74
CA TYR A 49 1.92 4.71 -14.46
C TYR A 49 1.06 5.86 -13.91
N ASN A 50 1.48 6.40 -12.77
CA ASN A 50 0.81 7.54 -12.14
C ASN A 50 1.85 8.56 -11.68
N GLU A 51 1.53 9.84 -11.86
CA GLU A 51 2.34 10.96 -11.42
C GLU A 51 1.79 11.58 -10.15
N ASP A 52 2.67 12.03 -9.26
CA ASP A 52 2.30 12.67 -8.00
C ASP A 52 1.40 11.79 -7.10
N LEU A 53 1.71 10.50 -6.96
CA LEU A 53 1.05 9.63 -5.99
C LEU A 53 1.18 10.22 -4.57
N SER A 54 0.07 10.23 -3.83
CA SER A 54 -0.01 10.70 -2.45
C SER A 54 0.25 9.57 -1.45
N ALA A 55 -0.24 8.38 -1.75
CA ALA A 55 -0.04 7.19 -0.94
C ALA A 55 -0.33 5.91 -1.72
N VAL A 56 0.15 4.79 -1.19
CA VAL A 56 -0.27 3.45 -1.58
C VAL A 56 -0.67 2.62 -0.36
N PHE A 57 -1.57 1.66 -0.51
CA PHE A 57 -1.97 0.80 0.60
C PHE A 57 -2.12 -0.68 0.23
N ASN A 58 -2.02 -1.55 1.22
CA ASN A 58 -2.42 -2.95 1.16
C ASN A 58 -3.42 -3.22 2.29
N HIS A 59 -4.64 -3.64 1.94
CA HIS A 59 -5.75 -3.81 2.87
C HIS A 59 -6.15 -5.29 3.01
N GLN A 60 -6.39 -5.73 4.23
CA GLN A 60 -6.86 -7.07 4.52
C GLN A 60 -8.36 -7.18 4.26
N LEU A 61 -8.72 -8.07 3.34
CA LEU A 61 -10.10 -8.51 3.18
C LEU A 61 -10.41 -9.55 4.27
N SER A 62 -11.33 -9.21 5.17
CA SER A 62 -11.75 -10.01 6.31
C SER A 62 -13.25 -10.30 6.24
N GLN A 63 -13.74 -11.23 7.05
CA GLN A 63 -15.18 -11.52 7.11
C GLN A 63 -16.01 -10.29 7.54
N ALA A 64 -15.41 -9.32 8.22
CA ALA A 64 -16.09 -8.10 8.66
C ALA A 64 -16.33 -7.10 7.51
N ASN A 65 -15.52 -7.13 6.45
CA ASN A 65 -15.60 -6.17 5.34
C ASN A 65 -15.92 -6.81 3.98
N ILE A 66 -16.05 -8.13 3.92
CA ILE A 66 -16.31 -8.88 2.67
C ILE A 66 -17.64 -8.54 2.02
N ASP A 67 -18.66 -8.16 2.78
CA ASP A 67 -19.98 -7.82 2.24
C ASP A 67 -19.88 -6.60 1.29
N LYS A 68 -19.08 -5.59 1.67
CA LYS A 68 -18.82 -4.40 0.81
C LYS A 68 -18.07 -4.77 -0.47
N TYR A 69 -17.20 -5.77 -0.41
CA TYR A 69 -16.54 -6.31 -1.60
C TYR A 69 -17.53 -7.02 -2.53
N CYS A 70 -18.45 -7.82 -1.98
CA CYS A 70 -19.44 -8.57 -2.76
C CYS A 70 -20.46 -7.69 -3.50
N GLU A 71 -20.85 -6.56 -2.92
CA GLU A 71 -21.86 -5.66 -3.50
C GLU A 71 -21.37 -4.90 -4.74
N GLY A 72 -20.07 -4.61 -4.84
CA GLY A 72 -19.52 -3.74 -5.88
C GLY A 72 -18.31 -4.30 -6.64
N GLY A 73 -17.79 -5.46 -6.24
CA GLY A 73 -16.52 -5.99 -6.74
C GLY A 73 -15.30 -5.19 -6.28
N ILE A 74 -14.12 -5.63 -6.75
CA ILE A 74 -12.82 -5.14 -6.25
C ILE A 74 -12.62 -3.63 -6.44
N LEU A 75 -12.99 -3.08 -7.60
CA LEU A 75 -12.77 -1.66 -7.88
C LEU A 75 -13.61 -0.76 -6.98
N ASN A 76 -14.90 -1.06 -6.82
CA ASN A 76 -15.78 -0.26 -5.97
C ASN A 76 -15.36 -0.34 -4.50
N PHE A 77 -14.89 -1.50 -4.04
CA PHE A 77 -14.35 -1.65 -2.70
C PHE A 77 -13.09 -0.80 -2.48
N LEU A 78 -12.16 -0.79 -3.44
CA LEU A 78 -10.97 0.05 -3.37
C LEU A 78 -11.31 1.55 -3.44
N ILE A 79 -12.29 1.97 -4.24
CA ILE A 79 -12.79 3.35 -4.27
C ILE A 79 -13.35 3.73 -2.90
N TYR A 80 -14.17 2.87 -2.30
CA TYR A 80 -14.70 3.08 -0.96
C TYR A 80 -13.59 3.26 0.09
N LEU A 81 -12.55 2.42 0.08
CA LEU A 81 -11.39 2.58 0.97
C LEU A 81 -10.64 3.89 0.71
N SER A 82 -10.50 4.29 -0.55
CA SER A 82 -9.87 5.55 -0.94
C SER A 82 -10.61 6.76 -0.35
N ASP A 83 -11.95 6.73 -0.39
CA ASP A 83 -12.78 7.79 0.20
C ASP A 83 -12.67 7.83 1.73
N VAL A 84 -12.59 6.66 2.40
CA VAL A 84 -12.33 6.61 3.85
C VAL A 84 -10.98 7.25 4.18
N PHE A 85 -9.92 6.86 3.47
CA PHE A 85 -8.57 7.39 3.73
C PHE A 85 -8.42 8.86 3.34
N TYR A 86 -9.14 9.35 2.32
CA TYR A 86 -9.24 10.77 2.02
C TYR A 86 -9.69 11.56 3.25
N ASN A 87 -10.77 11.12 3.89
CA ASN A 87 -11.36 11.80 5.03
C ASN A 87 -10.50 11.70 6.31
N ASP A 88 -9.90 10.53 6.57
CA ASP A 88 -9.17 10.28 7.81
C ASP A 88 -7.74 10.86 7.80
N LEU A 89 -7.13 10.94 6.62
CA LEU A 89 -5.71 11.21 6.47
C LEU A 89 -5.39 12.45 5.62
N ASP A 90 -6.41 13.16 5.13
CA ASP A 90 -6.30 14.30 4.20
C ASP A 90 -5.47 13.94 2.95
N LEU A 91 -5.71 12.73 2.43
CA LEU A 91 -5.06 12.22 1.23
C LEU A 91 -5.86 12.55 -0.01
N ARG A 92 -5.22 12.68 -1.18
CA ARG A 92 -5.92 12.83 -2.46
C ARG A 92 -6.33 11.47 -3.02
N SER A 93 -7.64 11.22 -3.17
CA SER A 93 -8.19 9.94 -3.64
C SER A 93 -7.82 9.60 -5.09
N ASP A 94 -7.65 10.62 -5.96
CA ASP A 94 -7.17 10.47 -7.35
C ASP A 94 -5.67 10.13 -7.45
N LYS A 95 -4.95 10.27 -6.34
CA LYS A 95 -3.50 10.01 -6.20
C LYS A 95 -3.20 8.87 -5.23
N LEU A 96 -4.22 8.10 -4.87
CA LEU A 96 -4.12 6.95 -3.99
C LEU A 96 -4.29 5.67 -4.82
N SER A 97 -3.45 4.68 -4.58
CA SER A 97 -3.58 3.35 -5.19
C SER A 97 -3.47 2.26 -4.11
N GLY A 98 -3.99 1.07 -4.35
CA GLY A 98 -3.88 0.04 -3.34
C GLY A 98 -4.36 -1.34 -3.74
N LEU A 99 -3.95 -2.32 -2.93
CA LEU A 99 -4.27 -3.72 -3.10
C LEU A 99 -5.12 -4.23 -1.95
N ILE A 100 -5.79 -5.34 -2.22
CA ILE A 100 -6.40 -6.16 -1.18
C ILE A 100 -5.66 -7.49 -1.07
N THR A 101 -5.64 -8.05 0.13
CA THR A 101 -5.04 -9.36 0.42
C THR A 101 -5.85 -10.11 1.46
N SER A 102 -5.69 -11.43 1.51
CA SER A 102 -6.20 -12.25 2.62
C SER A 102 -5.20 -12.40 3.77
N ALA A 103 -3.96 -11.91 3.58
CA ALA A 103 -2.94 -11.92 4.62
C ALA A 103 -3.34 -11.02 5.79
N ASP A 104 -3.09 -11.49 7.01
CA ASP A 104 -3.37 -10.74 8.22
C ASP A 104 -2.32 -9.62 8.39
N MET A 105 -2.78 -8.38 8.54
CA MET A 105 -1.90 -7.22 8.64
C MET A 105 -1.04 -7.22 9.91
N ASN A 106 -1.30 -8.08 10.90
CA ASN A 106 -0.42 -8.27 12.05
C ASN A 106 0.82 -9.12 11.73
N HIS A 107 0.81 -9.85 10.62
CA HIS A 107 1.94 -10.64 10.13
C HIS A 107 2.65 -9.89 9.00
N TYR A 108 3.41 -8.86 9.35
CA TYR A 108 4.15 -8.05 8.38
C TYR A 108 5.63 -7.97 8.74
N SER A 109 6.44 -7.69 7.72
CA SER A 109 7.85 -7.32 7.86
C SER A 109 8.14 -6.09 7.01
N ILE A 110 8.98 -5.21 7.54
CA ILE A 110 9.52 -4.04 6.83
C ILE A 110 11.03 -4.21 6.80
N VAL A 111 11.60 -4.30 5.62
CA VAL A 111 13.05 -4.40 5.41
C VAL A 111 13.47 -3.28 4.47
N SER A 112 14.54 -2.59 4.80
CA SER A 112 15.19 -1.61 3.92
C SER A 112 16.60 -2.08 3.61
N GLU A 113 16.95 -2.06 2.32
CA GLU A 113 18.30 -2.30 1.84
C GLU A 113 18.75 -1.11 1.00
N LYS A 114 20.02 -0.75 1.12
CA LYS A 114 20.57 0.41 0.43
C LYS A 114 21.81 0.03 -0.36
N TYR A 115 21.84 0.46 -1.62
CA TYR A 115 23.03 0.40 -2.45
C TYR A 115 23.27 1.77 -3.08
N ARG A 116 24.36 2.43 -2.65
CA ARG A 116 24.73 3.79 -3.07
C ARG A 116 23.60 4.80 -2.74
N ASP A 117 23.00 5.40 -3.75
CA ASP A 117 21.91 6.37 -3.69
C ASP A 117 20.52 5.73 -3.89
N ILE A 118 20.44 4.41 -4.10
CA ILE A 118 19.17 3.68 -4.21
C ILE A 118 18.86 3.00 -2.88
N GLU A 119 17.70 3.32 -2.32
CA GLU A 119 17.10 2.60 -1.19
C GLU A 119 15.89 1.81 -1.68
N VAL A 120 15.82 0.54 -1.31
CA VAL A 120 14.68 -0.33 -1.59
C VAL A 120 14.05 -0.73 -0.27
N ILE A 121 12.77 -0.39 -0.11
CA ILE A 121 11.99 -0.75 1.07
C ILE A 121 10.95 -1.79 0.67
N ALA A 122 11.07 -2.98 1.25
CA ALA A 122 10.11 -4.06 1.09
C ALA A 122 9.18 -4.11 2.31
N ILE A 123 7.88 -3.95 2.04
CA ILE A 123 6.81 -4.16 3.03
C ILE A 123 6.06 -5.41 2.61
N THR A 124 6.18 -6.49 3.37
CA THR A 124 5.60 -7.79 3.01
C THR A 124 4.66 -8.26 4.10
N THR A 125 3.46 -8.66 3.70
CA THR A 125 2.49 -9.33 4.58
C THR A 125 2.50 -10.84 4.30
N ALA A 126 2.34 -11.64 5.34
CA ALA A 126 2.36 -13.10 5.28
C ALA A 126 1.09 -13.70 5.90
N GLY A 127 0.86 -15.00 5.66
CA GLY A 127 -0.29 -15.72 6.22
C GLY A 127 -1.29 -16.24 5.19
N ALA A 128 -1.11 -15.94 3.90
CA ALA A 128 -1.82 -16.66 2.85
C ALA A 128 -1.16 -18.02 2.58
N ARG A 129 -1.98 -19.07 2.40
CA ARG A 129 -1.52 -20.48 2.23
C ARG A 129 -0.63 -20.69 0.99
N VAL A 130 -0.74 -19.81 0.01
CA VAL A 130 0.03 -19.81 -1.24
C VAL A 130 0.31 -18.36 -1.60
N ASN A 131 1.58 -17.97 -1.63
CA ASN A 131 2.00 -16.67 -2.11
C ASN A 131 2.49 -16.82 -3.56
N ALA A 132 1.99 -15.97 -4.45
CA ALA A 132 2.55 -15.82 -5.78
C ALA A 132 3.77 -14.89 -5.69
N VAL A 133 4.88 -15.42 -5.15
CA VAL A 133 6.18 -14.74 -5.21
C VAL A 133 7.05 -15.46 -6.23
N SER A 134 7.70 -14.70 -7.09
CA SER A 134 8.85 -15.15 -7.85
C SER A 134 10.04 -14.39 -7.31
N ALA A 135 11.11 -15.10 -6.95
CA ALA A 135 12.40 -14.43 -6.82
C ALA A 135 12.77 -13.89 -8.22
N GLY A 136 13.20 -12.64 -8.29
CA GLY A 136 13.86 -12.12 -9.49
C GLY A 136 15.30 -12.61 -9.55
N ASP A 137 15.93 -12.45 -10.72
CA ASP A 137 17.37 -12.64 -10.86
C ASP A 137 18.13 -11.56 -10.07
N GLU A 138 19.38 -11.82 -9.73
CA GLU A 138 20.25 -10.84 -9.08
C GLU A 138 20.37 -9.58 -9.96
N ALA A 139 20.25 -8.40 -9.34
CA ALA A 139 20.46 -7.14 -10.05
C ALA A 139 21.92 -7.03 -10.50
N SER A 140 22.15 -6.87 -11.80
CA SER A 140 23.50 -6.85 -12.39
C SER A 140 23.93 -5.49 -12.96
N TYR A 141 23.07 -4.47 -12.87
CA TYR A 141 23.30 -3.17 -13.50
C TYR A 141 22.89 -2.03 -12.57
N TYR A 142 23.70 -0.98 -12.56
CA TYR A 142 23.47 0.27 -11.85
C TYR A 142 23.90 1.40 -12.79
N GLU A 143 23.00 2.33 -13.04
CA GLU A 143 23.14 3.40 -14.03
C GLU A 143 22.69 4.72 -13.43
N ILE A 144 23.41 5.79 -13.75
CA ILE A 144 23.03 7.15 -13.38
C ILE A 144 22.90 7.93 -14.68
N ASN A 145 21.75 8.56 -14.94
CA ASN A 145 21.52 9.42 -16.11
C ASN A 145 21.75 8.75 -17.48
N ALA A 146 21.55 7.43 -17.60
CA ALA A 146 21.85 6.66 -18.81
C ALA A 146 23.34 6.64 -19.21
N GLU A 147 24.25 6.79 -18.23
CA GLU A 147 25.72 6.68 -18.36
C GLU A 147 26.29 5.40 -17.70
#